data_AF-A0AAD9ZII4-F1
#
_entry.id   AF-A0AAD9ZII4-F1
#
_cell.length_a   1.000
_cell.length_b   1.000
_cell.length_c   1.000
_cell.angle_alpha   90.00
_cell.angle_beta   90.00
_cell.angle_gamma   90.00
#
_symmetry.space_group_name_H-M   'P 1'
#
loop_
_entity.id
_entity.type
_entity.pdbx_description
1 polymer ?
#
loop_
_entity_poly.entity_id
_entity_poly.type
_entity_poly.pdbx_seq_one_letter_code
_entity_poly.pdbx_strand_id
1 'polypeptide(L)'
;MASSYDQDFPPLEPTSNPEKTRFSRPYVQTTEVLPDGSVKHPSHAEQVLNWQSHNAKIQNRVLSSIDQKIDRVSHHVSQHENRLHSMDSTFRQMFSDLQSRIAKLDADLH
;
A
#
# COMPACT_ATOMS: atom_id res chain seq x y z
N MET A 1 -14.27 -0.87 -6.17
CA MET A 1 -14.58 -1.25 -4.79
C MET A 1 -13.47 -0.69 -3.91
N ALA A 2 -13.66 0.49 -3.32
CA ALA A 2 -12.69 1.04 -2.37
C ALA A 2 -12.75 0.15 -1.12
N SER A 3 -11.64 -0.53 -0.80
CA SER A 3 -11.52 -1.22 0.48
C SER A 3 -11.57 -0.15 1.55
N SER A 4 -12.69 -0.05 2.28
CA SER A 4 -12.78 0.84 3.44
C SER A 4 -11.84 0.26 4.49
N TYR A 5 -10.71 0.93 4.66
CA TYR A 5 -9.74 0.63 5.70
C TYR A 5 -10.31 0.88 7.10
N ASP A 6 -11.48 1.53 7.20
CA ASP A 6 -12.15 1.86 8.47
C ASP A 6 -12.46 0.63 9.32
N GLN A 7 -12.67 -0.54 8.69
CA GLN A 7 -12.89 -1.80 9.41
C GLN A 7 -11.61 -2.38 10.02
N ASP A 8 -10.44 -1.97 9.52
CA ASP A 8 -9.17 -2.46 10.03
C ASP A 8 -8.73 -1.72 11.30
N PHE A 9 -9.26 -0.52 11.56
CA PHE A 9 -8.90 0.31 12.73
C PHE A 9 -9.69 -0.07 13.99
N PRO A 10 -9.07 -0.08 15.17
CA PRO A 10 -9.81 -0.28 16.41
C PRO A 10 -10.77 0.89 16.66
N PRO A 11 -11.99 0.61 17.15
CA PRO A 11 -12.91 1.66 17.59
C PRO A 11 -12.26 2.50 18.70
N LEU A 12 -12.62 3.78 18.78
CA LEU A 12 -12.14 4.71 19.81
C LEU A 12 -12.62 4.32 21.21
N GLU A 13 -13.71 3.55 21.30
CA GLU A 13 -14.24 3.07 22.58
C GLU A 13 -13.44 1.87 23.11
N PRO A 14 -13.15 1.83 24.43
CA PRO A 14 -12.37 0.75 25.02
C PRO A 14 -13.15 -0.58 24.98
N THR A 15 -12.77 -1.47 24.07
CA THR A 15 -13.26 -2.85 24.08
C THR A 15 -12.43 -3.69 25.04
N SER A 16 -12.96 -3.97 26.24
CA SER A 16 -12.40 -4.95 27.16
C SER A 16 -12.50 -6.34 26.53
N ASN A 17 -11.40 -6.85 25.95
CA ASN A 17 -11.35 -8.21 25.44
C ASN A 17 -10.46 -9.07 26.36
N PRO A 18 -11.05 -9.91 27.25
CA PRO A 18 -10.31 -10.72 28.20
C PRO A 18 -9.61 -11.96 27.61
N GLU A 19 -9.79 -12.29 26.32
CA GLU A 19 -9.34 -13.58 25.77
C GLU A 19 -7.96 -13.60 25.08
N LYS A 20 -7.27 -12.46 24.94
CA LYS A 20 -6.00 -12.43 24.18
C LYS A 20 -4.79 -12.58 25.10
N THR A 21 -4.40 -13.81 25.41
CA THR A 21 -3.29 -14.15 26.32
C THR A 21 -1.88 -14.09 25.70
N ARG A 22 -1.67 -13.36 24.60
CA ARG A 22 -0.32 -13.12 24.04
C ARG A 22 -0.27 -11.79 23.29
N PHE A 23 0.42 -10.81 23.85
CA PHE A 23 0.65 -9.52 23.20
C PHE A 23 2.13 -9.23 23.05
N SER A 24 2.55 -8.89 21.82
CA SER A 24 3.87 -8.34 21.55
C SER A 24 3.91 -6.85 21.93
N ARG A 25 5.05 -6.39 22.50
CA ARG A 25 5.34 -4.97 22.76
C ARG A 25 4.85 -4.12 21.57
N PRO A 26 4.15 -3.00 21.80
CA PRO A 26 4.19 -2.10 22.97
C PRO A 26 2.95 -2.17 23.88
N TYR A 27 2.30 -3.33 23.98
CA TYR A 27 1.14 -3.48 24.88
C TYR A 27 1.57 -3.46 26.36
N VAL A 28 0.99 -2.56 27.15
CA VAL A 28 1.13 -2.53 28.61
C VAL A 28 0.07 -3.42 29.23
N GLN A 29 0.51 -4.44 29.98
CA GLN A 29 -0.34 -5.28 30.81
C GLN A 29 -0.03 -5.01 32.27
N THR A 30 -1.08 -4.86 33.06
CA THR A 30 -1.01 -4.89 34.52
C THR A 30 -0.73 -6.33 34.98
N THR A 31 0.40 -6.54 35.63
CA THR A 31 0.78 -7.83 36.26
C THR A 31 0.56 -7.82 37.77
N GLU A 32 0.03 -6.72 38.31
CA GLU A 32 -0.27 -6.55 39.73
C GLU A 32 -1.52 -7.35 40.10
N VAL A 33 -1.41 -8.25 41.07
CA VAL A 33 -2.52 -9.04 41.59
C VAL A 33 -3.00 -8.39 42.89
N LEU A 34 -4.28 -8.06 42.94
CA LEU A 34 -4.95 -7.48 44.10
C LEU A 34 -5.08 -8.53 45.23
N PRO A 35 -5.27 -8.10 46.49
CA PRO A 35 -5.37 -9.01 47.64
C PRO A 35 -6.50 -10.06 47.54
N ASP A 36 -7.48 -9.82 46.68
CA ASP A 36 -8.59 -10.73 46.37
C ASP A 36 -8.24 -11.78 45.29
N GLY A 37 -7.00 -11.78 44.78
CA GLY A 37 -6.52 -12.68 43.74
C GLY A 37 -6.83 -12.22 42.31
N SER A 38 -7.51 -11.10 42.12
CA SER A 38 -7.80 -10.55 40.80
C SER A 38 -6.60 -9.77 40.22
N VAL A 39 -6.44 -9.78 38.90
CA VAL A 39 -5.41 -8.94 38.24
C VAL A 39 -5.94 -7.53 38.12
N LYS A 40 -5.17 -6.54 38.58
CA LYS A 40 -5.51 -5.12 38.45
C LYS A 40 -5.82 -4.79 36.99
N HIS A 41 -6.89 -4.05 36.75
CA HIS A 41 -7.19 -3.59 35.39
C HIS A 41 -6.21 -2.51 34.94
N PRO A 42 -5.87 -2.43 33.64
CA PRO A 42 -5.05 -1.35 33.11
C PRO A 42 -5.71 0.00 33.40
N SER A 43 -4.91 0.94 33.89
CA SER A 43 -5.30 2.34 34.06
C SER A 43 -5.77 2.95 32.74
N HIS A 44 -6.49 4.06 32.80
CA HIS A 44 -6.95 4.77 31.60
C HIS A 44 -5.77 5.12 30.66
N ALA A 45 -4.65 5.58 31.22
CA ALA A 45 -3.45 5.88 30.43
C ALA A 45 -2.89 4.63 29.72
N GLU A 46 -2.86 3.47 30.39
CA GLU A 46 -2.40 2.21 29.79
C GLU A 46 -3.36 1.71 28.69
N GLN A 47 -4.67 1.89 28.86
CA GLN A 47 -5.65 1.57 27.82
C GLN A 47 -5.47 2.45 26.57
N VAL A 48 -5.23 3.75 26.76
CA VAL A 48 -4.93 4.68 25.66
C VAL A 48 -3.64 4.28 24.94
N LEU A 49 -2.58 3.94 25.67
CA LEU A 49 -1.30 3.48 25.07
C LEU A 49 -1.48 2.19 24.27
N ASN A 50 -2.26 1.24 24.79
CA ASN A 50 -2.59 0.00 24.10
C ASN A 50 -3.37 0.25 22.81
N TRP A 51 -4.36 1.14 22.86
CA TRP A 51 -5.13 1.56 21.69
C TRP A 51 -4.25 2.22 20.64
N GLN A 52 -3.40 3.18 21.03
CA GLN A 52 -2.46 3.85 20.11
C GLN A 52 -1.50 2.84 19.48
N SER A 53 -0.98 1.90 20.26
CA SER A 53 -0.10 0.84 19.78
C SER A 53 -0.77 -0.05 18.75
N HIS A 54 -2.04 -0.40 18.97
CA HIS A 54 -2.82 -1.19 18.01
C HIS A 54 -3.10 -0.40 16.74
N ASN A 55 -3.51 0.87 16.88
CA ASN A 55 -3.76 1.77 15.77
C ASN A 55 -2.51 1.93 14.90
N ALA A 56 -1.33 2.15 15.49
CA ALA A 56 -0.06 2.26 14.78
C ALA A 56 0.30 0.98 13.98
N LYS A 57 0.04 -0.21 14.53
CA LYS A 57 0.25 -1.49 13.80
C LYS A 57 -0.62 -1.57 12.55
N ILE A 58 -1.87 -1.12 12.64
CA ILE A 58 -2.79 -1.11 11.50
C ILE A 58 -2.40 -0.04 10.49
N GLN A 59 -2.05 1.16 10.94
CA GLN A 59 -1.52 2.22 10.05
C GLN A 59 -0.33 1.70 9.24
N ASN A 60 0.65 1.06 9.88
CA ASN A 60 1.80 0.48 9.21
C ASN A 60 1.41 -0.57 8.16
N ARG A 61 0.41 -1.41 8.44
CA ARG A 61 -0.10 -2.40 7.49
C ARG A 61 -0.76 -1.73 6.28
N VAL A 62 -1.58 -0.70 6.51
CA VAL A 62 -2.24 0.06 5.44
C VAL A 62 -1.20 0.77 4.58
N LEU A 63 -0.23 1.46 5.20
CA LEU A 63 0.87 2.13 4.50
C LEU A 63 1.67 1.15 3.64
N SER A 64 2.00 -0.03 4.17
CA SER A 64 2.68 -1.07 3.39
C SER A 64 1.83 -1.58 2.21
N SER A 65 0.51 -1.68 2.37
CA SER A 65 -0.39 -2.03 1.26
C SER A 65 -0.44 -0.93 0.19
N ILE A 66 -0.41 0.34 0.60
CA ILE A 66 -0.37 1.48 -0.32
C ILE A 66 0.95 1.48 -1.09
N ASP A 67 2.07 1.29 -0.40
CA ASP A 67 3.42 1.21 -0.98
C ASP A 67 3.49 0.14 -2.08
N GLN A 68 3.01 -1.08 -1.80
CA GLN A 68 2.92 -2.16 -2.80
C GLN A 68 2.03 -1.81 -4.00
N LYS A 69 0.95 -1.05 -3.79
CA LYS A 69 0.08 -0.61 -4.89
C LYS A 69 0.79 0.45 -5.74
N ILE A 70 1.51 1.37 -5.12
CA ILE A 70 2.33 2.38 -5.81
C ILE A 70 3.40 1.69 -6.65
N ASP A 71 4.12 0.71 -6.11
CA ASP A 71 5.14 -0.05 -6.86
C ASP A 71 4.56 -0.71 -8.11
N ARG A 72 3.37 -1.35 -7.98
CA ARG A 72 2.69 -1.96 -9.13
C ARG A 72 2.31 -0.93 -10.18
N VAL A 73 1.74 0.20 -9.77
CA VAL A 73 1.36 1.27 -10.69
C VAL A 73 2.59 1.82 -11.40
N SER A 74 3.66 2.11 -10.66
CA SER A 74 4.94 2.58 -11.22
C SER A 74 5.50 1.58 -12.25
N HIS A 75 5.48 0.29 -11.93
CA HIS A 75 5.91 -0.74 -12.87
C HIS A 75 5.09 -0.77 -14.16
N HIS A 76 3.76 -0.68 -14.04
CA HIS A 76 2.88 -0.62 -15.21
C HIS A 76 3.12 0.63 -16.05
N VAL A 77 3.29 1.80 -15.42
CA VAL A 77 3.60 3.06 -16.12
C VAL A 77 4.89 2.91 -16.93
N SER A 78 5.96 2.39 -16.33
CA SER A 78 7.22 2.15 -17.05
C SER A 78 7.08 1.16 -18.20
N GLN A 79 6.30 0.08 -18.04
CA GLN A 79 6.02 -0.85 -19.15
C GLN A 79 5.27 -0.18 -20.30
N HIS A 80 4.27 0.64 -20.00
CA HIS A 80 3.51 1.38 -21.00
C HIS A 80 4.37 2.41 -21.73
N GLU A 81 5.22 3.13 -21.00
CA GLU A 81 6.16 4.09 -21.57
C GLU A 81 7.13 3.42 -22.56
N ASN A 82 7.68 2.26 -22.19
CA ASN A 82 8.54 1.48 -23.09
C ASN A 82 7.81 1.02 -24.36
N ARG A 83 6.54 0.62 -24.23
CA ARG A 83 5.71 0.24 -25.39
C ARG A 83 5.44 1.43 -26.29
N LEU A 84 5.14 2.60 -25.73
CA LEU A 84 4.94 3.83 -26.49
C LEU A 84 6.22 4.23 -27.25
N HIS A 85 7.39 4.16 -26.61
CA HIS A 85 8.67 4.41 -27.28
C HIS A 85 8.93 3.44 -28.44
N SER A 86 8.62 2.16 -28.27
CA SER A 86 8.73 1.15 -29.34
C SER A 86 7.79 1.45 -30.51
N MET A 87 6.55 1.86 -30.21
CA MET A 87 5.59 2.26 -31.24
C MET A 87 6.04 3.52 -31.98
N ASP A 88 6.54 4.54 -31.28
CA ASP A 88 7.07 5.76 -31.90
C ASP A 88 8.23 5.45 -32.85
N SER A 89 9.19 4.62 -32.40
CA SER A 89 10.29 4.14 -33.24
C SER A 89 9.79 3.41 -34.48
N THR A 90 8.79 2.54 -34.32
CA THR A 90 8.18 1.81 -35.44
C THR A 90 7.51 2.76 -36.44
N PHE A 91 6.75 3.75 -35.96
CA PHE A 91 6.11 4.73 -36.83
C PHE A 91 7.12 5.59 -37.57
N ARG A 92 8.19 6.04 -36.91
CA ARG A 92 9.29 6.76 -37.56
C ARG A 92 9.94 5.93 -38.66
N GLN A 93 10.17 4.64 -38.40
CA GLN A 93 10.75 3.75 -39.39
C GLN A 93 9.83 3.56 -40.61
N MET A 94 8.53 3.34 -40.39
CA MET A 94 7.56 3.21 -41.48
C MET A 94 7.46 4.50 -42.29
N PHE A 95 7.43 5.65 -41.64
CA PHE A 95 7.38 6.94 -42.31
C PHE A 95 8.61 7.18 -43.18
N SER A 96 9.80 6.89 -42.66
CA SER A 96 11.06 6.96 -43.41
C SER A 96 11.06 6.02 -44.63
N ASP A 97 10.60 4.78 -44.47
CA ASP A 97 10.49 3.82 -45.58
C ASP A 97 9.52 4.30 -46.66
N LEU A 98 8.36 4.84 -46.27
CA LEU A 98 7.39 5.41 -47.21
C LEU A 98 7.96 6.61 -47.96
N GLN A 99 8.65 7.54 -47.28
CA GLN A 99 9.30 8.67 -47.92
C GLN A 99 10.36 8.22 -48.93
N SER A 100 11.19 7.23 -48.57
CA SER A 100 12.20 6.66 -49.45
C SER A 100 11.58 6.03 -50.71
N ARG A 101 10.49 5.28 -50.56
CA ARG A 101 9.75 4.68 -51.69
C ARG A 101 9.16 5.73 -52.62
N ILE A 102 8.55 6.80 -52.06
CA ILE A 102 8.00 7.90 -52.85
C ILE A 102 9.12 8.56 -53.66
N ALA A 103 10.23 8.93 -53.01
CA ALA A 103 11.36 9.56 -53.68
C ALA A 103 11.96 8.69 -54.80
N LYS A 104 11.99 7.36 -54.59
CA LYS A 104 12.44 6.43 -55.63
C LYS A 104 11.48 6.38 -56.82
N LEU A 105 10.17 6.32 -56.57
CA LEU A 105 9.16 6.35 -57.63
C LEU A 105 9.21 7.64 -58.44
N ASP A 106 9.41 8.79 -57.77
CA ASP A 106 9.57 10.08 -58.44
C ASP A 106 10.84 10.12 -59.31
N ALA A 107 11.93 9.51 -58.85
CA ALA A 107 13.16 9.39 -59.63
C ALA A 107 13.02 8.44 -60.83
N ASP A 108 12.28 7.34 -60.69
CA ASP A 108 12.03 6.38 -61.78
C ASP A 108 11.07 6.94 -62.86
N LEU A 109 10.33 8.02 -62.57
CA LEU A 109 9.39 8.69 -63.47
C LEU A 109 10.03 9.82 -64.33
N HIS A 110 11.28 10.21 -64.03
CA HIS A 110 12.01 11.29 -64.71
C HIS A 110 13.26 10.78 -65.43
#